data_AF-A0A817PL31-F1
#
_entry.id   AF-A0A817PL31-F1
#
_cell.length_a   1.000
_cell.length_b   1.000
_cell.length_c   1.000
_cell.angle_alpha   90.00
_cell.angle_beta   90.00
_cell.angle_gamma   90.00
#
_symmetry.space_group_name_H-M   'P 1'
#
loop_
_entity.id
_entity.type
_entity.pdbx_description
1 polymer ?
#
loop_
_entity_poly.entity_id
_entity_poly.type
_entity_poly.pdbx_seq_one_letter_code
_entity_poly.pdbx_strand_id
1 'polypeptide(L)'
;LNMWVNKVVWNHLSVTEDGRPTVYYQFLANIMEQNLTNIVLPVSMSSIIGARFLQTYQFRPQLIYLDSAHEQGETLIELALYWNILRPGGVLFGDDFGWLSVRCDLKKFTYIRNLTIEHLGNTWHLKKSLDLL
;
A
#
# COMPACT_ATOMS: atom_id res chain seq x y z
N LEU A 1 11.46 2.60 -17.20
CA LEU A 1 10.26 2.53 -18.06
C LEU A 1 9.09 2.96 -17.19
N ASN A 2 8.30 3.95 -17.58
CA ASN A 2 7.12 4.37 -16.80
C ASN A 2 6.08 3.23 -16.85
N MET A 3 5.62 2.75 -15.69
CA MET A 3 4.73 1.58 -15.62
C MET A 3 3.34 1.88 -16.23
N TRP A 4 2.92 3.14 -16.16
CA TRP A 4 1.61 3.62 -16.60
C TRP A 4 1.49 3.75 -18.11
N VAL A 5 2.54 3.45 -18.88
CA VAL A 5 2.48 3.30 -20.35
C VAL A 5 2.78 1.85 -20.78
N ASN A 6 2.96 0.94 -19.83
CA ASN A 6 3.24 -0.46 -20.12
C ASN A 6 1.96 -1.20 -20.51
N LYS A 7 1.88 -1.68 -21.76
CA LYS A 7 0.71 -2.42 -22.26
C LYS A 7 0.37 -3.68 -21.47
N VAL A 8 1.36 -4.36 -20.87
CA VAL A 8 1.12 -5.53 -20.03
C VAL A 8 0.36 -5.12 -18.76
N VAL A 9 0.74 -4.00 -18.14
CA VAL A 9 0.05 -3.44 -16.97
C VAL A 9 -1.37 -3.02 -17.34
N TRP A 10 -1.55 -2.32 -18.46
CA TRP A 10 -2.87 -1.92 -18.94
C TRP A 10 -3.80 -3.11 -19.21
N ASN A 11 -3.27 -4.17 -19.83
CA ASN A 11 -4.03 -5.39 -20.06
C ASN A 11 -4.39 -6.08 -18.72
N HIS A 12 -3.46 -6.12 -17.76
CA HIS A 12 -3.72 -6.69 -16.44
C HIS A 12 -4.79 -5.91 -15.68
N LEU A 13 -4.75 -4.58 -15.74
CA LEU A 13 -5.75 -3.71 -15.13
C LEU A 13 -7.12 -3.76 -15.83
N SER A 14 -7.20 -4.42 -16.99
CA SER A 14 -8.42 -4.60 -17.79
C SER A 14 -9.17 -3.27 -17.95
N VAL A 15 -8.43 -2.25 -18.41
CA VAL A 15 -8.93 -0.87 -18.57
C VAL A 15 -9.96 -0.82 -19.70
N THR A 16 -11.14 -0.28 -19.42
CA THR A 16 -12.23 -0.12 -20.39
C THR A 16 -12.01 1.07 -21.33
N GLU A 17 -12.82 1.19 -22.38
CA GLU A 17 -12.73 2.27 -23.38
C GLU A 17 -12.86 3.68 -22.77
N ASP A 18 -13.52 3.80 -21.63
CA ASP A 18 -13.66 5.04 -20.86
C ASP A 18 -12.46 5.33 -19.93
N GLY A 19 -11.39 4.52 -20.00
CA GLY A 19 -10.15 4.70 -19.26
C GLY A 19 -10.18 4.21 -17.81
N ARG A 20 -11.22 3.49 -17.38
CA ARG A 20 -11.35 3.00 -16.00
C ARG A 20 -10.84 1.55 -15.86
N PRO A 21 -10.00 1.23 -14.87
CA PRO A 21 -9.63 -0.16 -14.61
C PRO A 21 -10.81 -0.92 -13.99
N THR A 22 -10.99 -2.18 -14.38
CA THR A 22 -12.09 -3.02 -13.86
C THR A 22 -11.71 -3.82 -12.62
N VAL A 23 -10.43 -3.79 -12.21
CA VAL A 23 -9.90 -4.53 -11.06
C VAL A 23 -10.67 -4.28 -9.75
N TYR A 24 -11.19 -3.07 -9.54
CA TYR A 24 -12.02 -2.77 -8.37
C TYR A 24 -13.31 -3.58 -8.38
N TYR A 25 -14.02 -3.62 -9.51
CA TYR A 25 -15.25 -4.40 -9.63
C TYR A 25 -14.99 -5.90 -9.57
N GLN A 26 -13.87 -6.37 -10.14
CA GLN A 26 -13.45 -7.76 -10.00
C GLN A 26 -13.19 -8.12 -8.54
N PHE A 27 -12.52 -7.25 -7.78
CA PHE A 27 -12.33 -7.43 -6.34
C PHE A 27 -13.67 -7.52 -5.60
N LEU A 28 -14.62 -6.63 -5.87
CA LEU A 28 -15.95 -6.70 -5.26
C LEU A 28 -16.66 -8.03 -5.56
N ALA A 29 -16.63 -8.47 -6.82
CA ALA A 29 -17.23 -9.74 -7.23
C ALA A 29 -16.61 -10.92 -6.47
N ASN A 30 -15.28 -10.96 -6.35
CA ASN A 30 -14.56 -11.99 -5.61
C ASN A 30 -14.93 -11.99 -4.12
N ILE A 31 -15.02 -10.82 -3.48
CA ILE A 31 -15.40 -10.70 -2.06
C ILE A 31 -16.81 -11.23 -1.81
N MET A 32 -17.74 -10.94 -2.73
CA MET A 32 -19.12 -11.45 -2.65
C MET A 32 -19.18 -12.96 -2.87
N GLU A 33 -18.50 -13.47 -3.90
CA GLU A 33 -18.44 -14.90 -4.21
C GLU A 33 -17.87 -15.72 -3.04
N GLN A 34 -16.86 -15.17 -2.35
CA GLN A 34 -16.24 -15.81 -1.19
C GLN A 34 -16.99 -15.55 0.14
N ASN A 35 -18.13 -14.86 0.12
CA ASN A 35 -18.94 -14.50 1.30
C ASN A 35 -18.14 -13.75 2.39
N LEU A 36 -17.24 -12.83 2.00
CA LEU A 36 -16.36 -12.10 2.92
C LEU A 36 -16.88 -10.69 3.29
N THR A 37 -18.08 -10.33 2.87
CA THR A 37 -18.66 -8.98 3.04
C THR A 37 -18.89 -8.56 4.50
N ASN A 38 -18.88 -9.52 5.43
CA ASN A 38 -19.00 -9.26 6.87
C ASN A 38 -17.68 -8.84 7.53
N ILE A 39 -16.53 -9.06 6.87
CA ILE A 39 -15.20 -8.72 7.40
C ILE A 39 -14.36 -7.84 6.46
N VAL A 40 -14.75 -7.70 5.20
CA VAL A 40 -14.10 -6.83 4.22
C VAL A 40 -14.98 -5.66 3.85
N LEU A 41 -14.51 -4.45 4.14
CA LEU A 41 -15.12 -3.20 3.67
C LEU A 41 -14.28 -2.62 2.51
N PRO A 42 -14.77 -2.69 1.26
CA PRO A 42 -14.09 -2.05 0.13
C PRO A 42 -14.25 -0.53 0.19
N VAL A 43 -13.17 0.20 -0.06
CA VAL A 43 -13.15 1.66 -0.04
C VAL A 43 -12.56 2.17 -1.35
N SER A 44 -13.36 2.90 -2.14
CA SER A 44 -12.94 3.45 -3.43
C SER A 44 -12.49 4.91 -3.28
N MET A 45 -11.19 5.11 -3.04
CA MET A 45 -10.56 6.43 -3.05
C MET A 45 -9.07 6.30 -3.33
N SER A 46 -8.40 7.41 -3.69
CA SER A 46 -6.94 7.39 -3.78
C SER A 46 -6.32 7.11 -2.41
N SER A 47 -5.19 6.43 -2.42
CA SER A 47 -4.51 5.98 -1.21
C SER A 47 -4.20 7.11 -0.22
N ILE A 48 -3.80 8.29 -0.71
CA ILE A 48 -3.57 9.48 0.13
C ILE A 48 -4.87 9.92 0.84
N ILE A 49 -6.00 9.93 0.14
CA ILE A 49 -7.30 10.28 0.72
C ILE A 49 -7.74 9.19 1.71
N GLY A 50 -7.49 7.92 1.40
CA GLY A 50 -7.70 6.78 2.30
C GLY A 50 -6.97 6.92 3.63
N ALA A 51 -5.67 7.20 3.59
CA ALA A 51 -4.89 7.40 4.80
C ALA A 51 -5.44 8.56 5.67
N ARG A 52 -5.82 9.69 5.04
CA ARG A 52 -6.40 10.85 5.74
C ARG A 52 -7.78 10.55 6.33
N PHE A 53 -8.62 9.83 5.59
CA PHE A 53 -9.92 9.35 6.08
C PHE A 53 -9.73 8.48 7.33
N LEU A 54 -8.87 7.45 7.26
CA LEU A 54 -8.57 6.57 8.39
C LEU A 54 -7.99 7.33 9.59
N GLN A 55 -7.09 8.29 9.33
CA GLN A 55 -6.52 9.15 10.36
C GLN A 55 -7.60 9.99 11.07
N THR A 56 -8.54 10.56 10.31
CA THR A 56 -9.63 11.40 10.84
C THR A 56 -10.50 10.62 11.82
N TYR A 57 -10.80 9.36 11.49
CA TYR A 57 -11.55 8.45 12.36
C TYR A 57 -10.68 7.70 13.36
N GLN A 58 -9.42 8.11 13.54
CA GLN A 58 -8.49 7.58 14.52
C GLN A 58 -8.26 6.06 14.43
N PHE A 59 -8.35 5.47 13.24
CA PHE A 59 -7.99 4.08 13.04
C PHE A 59 -6.52 3.85 13.39
N ARG A 60 -6.25 2.70 14.04
CA ARG A 60 -4.92 2.27 14.49
C ARG A 60 -4.68 0.80 14.13
N PRO A 61 -4.56 0.47 12.84
CA PRO A 61 -4.36 -0.91 12.39
C PRO A 61 -3.08 -1.52 12.98
N GLN A 62 -3.13 -2.83 13.24
CA GLN A 62 -1.97 -3.65 13.62
C GLN A 62 -1.08 -3.99 12.43
N LEU A 63 -1.68 -4.13 11.25
CA LEU A 63 -1.05 -4.54 10.01
C LEU A 63 -1.52 -3.62 8.88
N ILE A 64 -0.59 -3.19 8.03
CA ILE A 64 -0.87 -2.44 6.80
C ILE A 64 -0.06 -3.07 5.68
N TYR A 65 -0.73 -3.51 4.62
CA TYR A 65 -0.11 -3.89 3.36
C TYR A 65 -0.14 -2.70 2.39
N LEU A 66 0.99 -2.41 1.75
CA LEU A 66 1.18 -1.26 0.88
C LEU A 66 1.73 -1.71 -0.48
N ASP A 67 0.94 -1.47 -1.53
CA ASP A 67 1.27 -1.74 -2.92
C ASP A 67 1.03 -0.46 -3.71
N SER A 68 2.11 0.28 -3.92
CA SER A 68 2.10 1.69 -4.30
C SER A 68 2.05 1.87 -5.82
N ALA A 69 2.27 3.10 -6.29
CA ALA A 69 2.27 3.43 -7.72
C ALA A 69 3.61 3.09 -8.44
N HIS A 70 4.58 2.49 -7.75
CA HIS A 70 5.95 2.15 -8.22
C HIS A 70 6.72 3.28 -8.94
N GLU A 71 6.27 4.51 -8.82
CA GLU A 71 6.94 5.72 -9.26
C GLU A 71 7.72 6.32 -8.09
N GLN A 72 8.90 6.88 -8.38
CA GLN A 72 9.78 7.38 -7.34
C GLN A 72 9.13 8.57 -6.60
N GLY A 73 9.04 8.47 -5.28
CA GLY A 73 8.43 9.45 -4.38
C GLY A 73 7.03 9.07 -3.90
N GLU A 74 6.26 8.31 -4.69
CA GLU A 74 4.89 7.92 -4.33
C GLU A 74 4.89 6.96 -3.13
N THR A 75 5.75 5.93 -3.16
CA THR A 75 5.89 4.99 -2.04
C THR A 75 6.36 5.70 -0.78
N LEU A 76 7.26 6.68 -0.88
CA LEU A 76 7.71 7.46 0.28
C LEU A 76 6.55 8.24 0.94
N ILE A 77 5.68 8.86 0.14
CA ILE A 77 4.52 9.61 0.64
C ILE A 77 3.57 8.66 1.38
N GLU A 78 3.25 7.52 0.77
CA GLU A 78 2.33 6.56 1.38
C GLU A 78 2.93 5.91 2.63
N LEU A 79 4.21 5.53 2.61
CA LEU A 79 4.93 5.07 3.80
C LEU A 79 4.78 6.06 4.96
N ALA A 80 4.99 7.36 4.71
CA ALA A 80 4.84 8.38 5.75
C ALA A 80 3.42 8.49 6.29
N LEU A 81 2.41 8.46 5.42
CA LEU A 81 0.99 8.57 5.79
C LEU A 81 0.52 7.34 6.58
N TYR A 82 0.77 6.14 6.06
CA TYR A 82 0.32 4.90 6.68
C TYR A 82 1.12 4.55 7.94
N TRP A 83 2.41 4.91 8.02
CA TRP A 83 3.19 4.77 9.25
C TRP A 83 2.62 5.61 10.40
N ASN A 84 2.04 6.77 10.09
CA ASN A 84 1.46 7.64 11.10
C ASN A 84 0.20 7.03 11.75
N ILE A 85 -0.61 6.31 10.97
CA ILE A 85 -1.81 5.64 11.49
C ILE A 85 -1.53 4.23 12.02
N LEU A 86 -0.43 3.59 11.62
CA LEU A 86 -0.03 2.30 12.17
C LEU A 86 0.18 2.40 13.68
N ARG A 87 -0.40 1.47 14.44
CA ARG A 87 -0.22 1.47 15.89
C ARG A 87 1.22 1.11 16.31
N PRO A 88 1.64 1.50 17.52
CA PRO A 88 2.87 0.99 18.12
C PRO A 88 2.89 -0.55 18.17
N GLY A 89 4.04 -1.13 17.86
CA GLY A 89 4.21 -2.59 17.71
C GLY A 89 3.62 -3.18 16.42
N GLY A 90 2.95 -2.38 15.59
CA GLY A 90 2.38 -2.82 14.31
C GLY A 90 3.44 -3.04 13.22
N VAL A 91 3.02 -3.66 12.12
CA VAL A 91 3.87 -3.92 10.96
C VAL A 91 3.28 -3.24 9.72
N LEU A 92 4.12 -2.50 9.01
CA LEU A 92 3.85 -2.02 7.66
C LEU A 92 4.68 -2.88 6.70
N PHE A 93 4.04 -3.50 5.73
CA PHE A 93 4.70 -4.38 4.76
C PHE A 93 4.16 -4.13 3.36
N GLY A 94 4.86 -4.63 2.35
CA GLY A 94 4.48 -4.45 0.96
C GLY A 94 5.34 -5.29 0.04
N ASP A 95 5.08 -5.20 -1.26
CA ASP A 95 5.80 -5.95 -2.29
C ASP A 95 6.75 -5.03 -3.09
N ASP A 96 7.39 -5.58 -4.10
CA ASP A 96 8.20 -4.84 -5.07
C ASP A 96 9.52 -4.29 -4.53
N PHE A 97 10.11 -4.98 -3.55
CA PHE A 97 11.46 -4.69 -3.09
C PHE A 97 12.51 -4.76 -4.22
N GLY A 98 12.27 -5.59 -5.25
CA GLY A 98 13.09 -5.66 -6.45
C GLY A 98 13.01 -4.42 -7.33
N TRP A 99 11.95 -3.61 -7.19
CA TRP A 99 11.74 -2.41 -7.98
C TRP A 99 12.57 -1.24 -7.45
N LEU A 100 13.37 -0.62 -8.32
CA LEU A 100 14.37 0.36 -7.90
C LEU A 100 13.76 1.59 -7.20
N SER A 101 12.67 2.15 -7.74
CA SER A 101 11.95 3.29 -7.15
C SER A 101 11.43 2.98 -5.75
N VAL A 102 10.73 1.85 -5.59
CA VAL A 102 10.21 1.35 -4.29
C VAL A 102 11.35 1.19 -3.28
N ARG A 103 12.45 0.53 -3.68
CA ARG A 103 13.61 0.32 -2.81
C ARG A 103 14.32 1.62 -2.44
N CYS A 104 14.40 2.59 -3.34
CA CYS A 104 14.96 3.91 -3.05
C CYS A 104 14.10 4.67 -2.03
N ASP A 105 12.79 4.63 -2.19
CA ASP A 105 11.85 5.27 -1.27
C ASP A 105 11.85 4.63 0.12
N LEU A 106 11.89 3.29 0.18
CA LEU A 106 12.05 2.55 1.44
C LEU A 106 13.33 2.96 2.16
N LYS A 107 14.48 2.95 1.46
CA LYS A 107 15.77 3.36 2.04
C LYS A 107 15.74 4.78 2.57
N LYS A 108 15.13 5.71 1.83
CA LYS A 108 14.99 7.10 2.27
C LYS A 108 14.11 7.20 3.50
N PHE A 109 12.97 6.49 3.51
CA PHE A 109 12.06 6.48 4.66
C PHE A 109 12.74 5.90 5.92
N THR A 110 13.40 4.74 5.80
CA THR A 110 14.03 4.09 6.95
C THR A 110 15.23 4.87 7.46
N TYR A 111 15.99 5.53 6.58
CA TYR A 111 17.06 6.45 6.99
C TYR A 111 16.51 7.60 7.86
N ILE A 112 15.43 8.26 7.42
CA ILE A 112 14.79 9.35 8.16
C ILE A 112 14.25 8.88 9.52
N ARG A 113 13.78 7.63 9.60
CA ARG A 113 13.15 7.05 10.79
C ARG A 113 14.10 6.25 11.68
N ASN A 114 15.38 6.11 11.29
CA ASN A 114 16.33 5.21 11.94
C ASN A 114 15.80 3.77 12.09
N LEU A 115 15.26 3.22 11.00
CA LEU A 115 14.72 1.86 10.93
C LEU A 115 15.61 0.96 10.08
N THR A 116 15.46 -0.34 10.26
CA THR A 116 16.03 -1.36 9.38
C THR A 116 14.94 -1.89 8.45
N ILE A 117 15.29 -2.09 7.18
CA ILE A 117 14.41 -2.77 6.23
C ILE A 117 14.66 -4.26 6.34
N GLU A 118 13.61 -5.03 6.58
CA GLU A 118 13.63 -6.49 6.47
C GLU A 118 12.89 -6.90 5.21
N HIS A 119 13.37 -7.93 4.50
CA HIS A 119 12.70 -8.43 3.30
C HIS A 119 12.91 -9.93 3.10
N LEU A 120 11.91 -10.58 2.50
CA LEU A 120 11.96 -11.97 2.06
C LEU A 120 11.54 -12.01 0.58
N GLY A 121 12.51 -12.26 -0.31
CA GLY A 121 12.28 -12.15 -1.74
C GLY A 121 11.89 -10.71 -2.13
N ASN A 122 10.71 -10.57 -2.75
CA ASN A 122 10.18 -9.28 -3.20
C ASN A 122 9.37 -8.55 -2.12
N THR A 123 8.98 -9.23 -1.05
CA THR A 123 8.20 -8.65 0.04
C THR A 123 9.10 -8.02 1.10
N TRP A 124 8.82 -6.79 1.49
CA TRP A 124 9.52 -6.06 2.55
C TRP A 124 8.59 -5.77 3.72
N HIS A 125 9.15 -5.54 4.90
CA HIS A 125 8.40 -5.08 6.06
C HIS A 125 9.21 -4.19 7.00
N LEU A 126 8.49 -3.36 7.74
CA LEU A 126 8.97 -2.42 8.74
C LEU A 126 8.15 -2.60 10.02
N LYS A 127 8.82 -2.79 11.15
CA LYS A 127 8.18 -2.93 12.45
C LYS A 127 8.24 -1.63 13.22
N LYS A 128 7.08 -1.12 13.65
CA LYS A 128 6.99 0.07 14.50
C LYS A 128 7.32 -0.32 15.93
N SER A 129 8.12 0.50 16.62
CA SER A 129 8.45 0.28 18.03
C SER A 129 7.18 0.25 18.88
N LEU A 130 7.24 -0.46 20.00
CA LEU A 130 6.25 -0.30 21.06
C LEU A 130 6.41 1.10 21.65
N ASP A 131 5.30 1.71 22.07
CA ASP A 131 5.38 2.85 22.97
C ASP A 131 5.87 2.30 24.30
N LEU A 132 7.05 2.75 24.74
CA LEU A 132 7.49 2.50 26.10
C LEU A 132 6.63 3.40 26.98
N LEU A 133 5.72 2.79 27.75
CA LEU A 133 4.98 3.46 28.82
C LEU A 133 5.94 4.02 29.87
#